data_AF-A0A523QI12-F1
#
_entry.id   AF-A0A523QI12-F1
#
_cell.length_a   1.000
_cell.length_b   1.000
_cell.length_c   1.000
_cell.angle_alpha   90.00
_cell.angle_beta   90.00
_cell.angle_gamma   90.00
#
_symmetry.space_group_name_H-M   'P 1'
#
loop_
_entity.id
_entity.type
_entity.pdbx_description
1 polymer ?
#
loop_
_entity_poly.entity_id
_entity_poly.type
_entity_poly.pdbx_seq_one_letter_code
_entity_poly.pdbx_strand_id
1 'polypeptide(L)'
;MSWEEMSRRQHKCPCGSETYTITSLIDDWNRSEERWEMDCTICKQKYRLYTYHYYNSGMACEAYLWVPRKLYEEMKNVEENLERAKKEIVDLAHSRYMDTWHTYFDGAKTKKEVWRRLTNNGKKYPSLSTFYLHTNNDDLTKCISHYFYYDNLTYILEKLGIKDNEIDKMILKVKEFEDRLNGIKEQLKKEGYS
;
A
#
# COMPACT_ATOMS: atom_id res chain seq x y z
N MET A 1 21.29 -15.34 14.15
CA MET A 1 21.48 -13.98 13.62
C MET A 1 21.48 -13.06 14.82
N SER A 2 22.60 -12.37 15.07
CA SER A 2 22.72 -11.44 16.20
C SER A 2 22.35 -10.03 15.73
N TRP A 3 21.61 -9.30 16.55
CA TRP A 3 21.37 -7.87 16.35
C TRP A 3 22.24 -7.12 17.34
N GLU A 4 23.01 -6.15 16.87
CA GLU A 4 23.87 -5.30 17.69
C GLU A 4 23.19 -3.96 17.95
N GLU A 5 23.22 -3.50 19.21
CA GLU A 5 22.70 -2.20 19.59
C GLU A 5 23.65 -1.09 19.17
N MET A 6 23.20 -0.24 18.26
CA MET A 6 23.96 0.91 17.77
C MET A 6 23.73 2.15 18.61
N SER A 7 22.48 2.39 19.00
CA SER A 7 22.13 3.52 19.86
C SER A 7 20.83 3.27 20.61
N ARG A 8 20.72 3.92 21.78
CA ARG A 8 19.52 3.93 22.60
C ARG A 8 19.19 5.37 22.99
N ARG A 9 17.98 5.79 22.65
CA ARG A 9 17.48 7.15 22.89
C ARG A 9 16.20 7.10 23.72
N GLN A 10 16.09 8.01 24.68
CA GLN A 10 14.88 8.16 25.50
C GLN A 10 14.19 9.47 25.17
N HIS A 11 12.88 9.39 25.03
CA HIS A 11 12.01 10.50 24.67
C HIS A 11 10.85 10.59 25.64
N LYS A 12 10.25 11.77 25.81
CA LYS A 12 9.06 11.93 26.64
C LYS A 12 7.87 11.22 26.00
N CYS A 13 7.14 10.43 26.78
CA CYS A 13 5.91 9.80 26.32
C CYS A 13 4.80 10.83 26.07
N PRO A 14 3.71 10.48 25.35
CA PRO A 14 2.63 11.41 25.02
C PRO A 14 1.98 12.10 26.23
N CYS A 15 1.98 11.48 27.41
CA CYS A 15 1.45 12.10 28.63
C CYS A 15 2.46 12.99 29.38
N GLY A 16 3.73 13.02 28.97
CA GLY A 16 4.80 13.80 29.58
C GLY A 16 5.35 13.29 30.92
N SER A 17 4.67 12.35 31.57
CA SER A 17 5.02 11.87 32.91
C SER A 17 6.28 11.01 32.94
N GLU A 18 6.44 10.12 31.96
CA GLU A 18 7.57 9.19 31.84
C GLU A 18 8.16 9.23 30.41
N THR A 19 8.88 8.19 30.01
CA THR A 19 9.56 8.09 28.72
C THR A 19 9.06 6.94 27.85
N TYR A 20 9.53 6.93 26.60
CA TYR A 20 9.64 5.75 25.77
C TYR A 20 11.07 5.66 25.26
N THR A 21 11.51 4.44 24.95
CA THR A 21 12.86 4.14 24.49
C THR A 21 12.83 3.75 23.01
N ILE A 22 13.75 4.30 22.22
CA ILE A 22 14.04 3.88 20.84
C ILE A 22 15.42 3.24 20.84
N THR A 23 15.51 1.99 20.40
CA THR A 23 16.76 1.25 20.23
C THR A 23 16.99 1.01 18.75
N SER A 24 18.08 1.57 18.20
CA SER A 24 18.49 1.32 16.82
C SER A 24 19.44 0.13 16.78
N LEU A 25 19.12 -0.86 15.96
CA LEU A 25 19.85 -2.12 15.83
C LEU A 25 20.42 -2.26 14.42
N ILE A 26 21.56 -2.95 14.31
CA ILE A 26 22.13 -3.39 13.02
C ILE A 26 22.47 -4.87 13.11
N ASP A 27 22.43 -5.58 11.98
CA ASP A 27 22.90 -6.96 11.89
C ASP A 27 24.16 -7.10 11.02
N ASP A 28 24.70 -8.32 10.98
CA ASP A 28 25.89 -8.69 10.19
C ASP A 28 25.74 -8.43 8.67
N TRP A 29 24.52 -8.16 8.20
CA TRP A 29 24.17 -7.90 6.80
C TRP A 29 23.91 -6.41 6.55
N ASN A 30 24.26 -5.55 7.51
CA ASN A 30 24.05 -4.11 7.47
C ASN A 30 22.57 -3.73 7.28
N ARG A 31 21.65 -4.58 7.74
CA ARG A 31 20.21 -4.26 7.84
C ARG A 31 20.00 -3.52 9.15
N SER A 32 19.20 -2.45 9.13
CA SER A 32 18.85 -1.68 10.32
C SER A 32 17.40 -1.88 10.72
N GLU A 33 17.14 -1.90 12.03
CA GLU A 33 15.81 -1.95 12.63
C GLU A 33 15.74 -0.94 13.79
N GLU A 34 14.58 -0.30 13.99
CA GLU A 34 14.31 0.48 15.20
C GLU A 34 13.28 -0.22 16.07
N ARG A 35 13.59 -0.44 17.35
CA ARG A 35 12.65 -0.94 18.35
C ARG A 35 12.15 0.18 19.22
N TRP A 36 10.84 0.30 19.34
CA TRP A 36 10.16 1.34 20.09
C TRP A 36 9.40 0.74 21.27
N GLU A 37 9.81 1.08 22.49
CA GLU A 37 9.27 0.52 23.72
C GLU A 37 8.68 1.62 24.61
N MET A 38 7.41 1.49 24.97
CA MET A 38 6.74 2.40 25.90
C MET A 38 7.05 1.98 27.36
N ASP A 39 7.89 2.76 28.03
CA ASP A 39 8.25 2.54 29.44
C ASP A 39 7.10 2.96 30.38
N CYS A 40 6.37 4.01 30.00
CA CYS A 40 5.25 4.54 30.78
C CYS A 40 4.10 3.54 30.92
N THR A 41 3.83 3.11 32.17
CA THR A 41 2.76 2.14 32.49
C THR A 41 1.36 2.60 32.05
N ILE A 42 1.06 3.90 32.22
CA ILE A 42 -0.21 4.51 31.82
C ILE A 42 -0.31 4.55 30.29
N CYS A 43 0.72 5.06 29.60
CA CYS A 43 0.70 5.17 28.14
C CYS A 43 0.74 3.80 27.46
N LYS A 44 1.37 2.79 28.06
CA LYS A 44 1.39 1.41 27.56
C LYS A 44 -0.01 0.79 27.47
N GLN A 45 -0.95 1.23 28.30
CA GLN A 45 -2.36 0.83 28.21
C GLN A 45 -3.16 1.66 27.19
N LYS A 46 -2.84 2.96 27.08
CA LYS A 46 -3.61 3.92 26.29
C LYS A 46 -3.16 4.09 24.84
N TYR A 47 -1.92 3.76 24.51
CA TYR A 47 -1.33 4.00 23.19
C TYR A 47 -0.81 2.70 22.56
N ARG A 48 -0.74 2.70 21.24
CA ARG A 48 -0.11 1.66 20.43
C ARG A 48 0.82 2.31 19.42
N LEU A 49 1.91 1.62 19.10
CA LEU A 49 2.80 2.05 18.04
C LEU A 49 2.13 1.74 16.71
N TYR A 50 1.90 2.78 15.92
CA TYR A 50 1.47 2.69 14.54
C TYR A 50 2.69 2.91 13.65
N THR A 51 2.94 1.96 12.75
CA THR A 51 3.96 2.06 11.72
C THR A 51 3.26 2.24 10.38
N TYR A 52 3.68 3.24 9.61
CA TYR A 52 3.23 3.37 8.23
C TYR A 52 4.41 3.54 7.29
N HIS A 53 4.25 2.96 6.10
CA HIS A 53 5.23 3.03 5.04
C HIS A 53 4.86 4.18 4.09
N TYR A 54 5.86 4.91 3.64
CA TYR A 54 5.71 5.96 2.65
C TYR A 54 6.91 5.97 1.70
N TYR A 55 6.75 6.52 0.52
CA TYR A 55 7.86 6.70 -0.40
C TYR A 55 8.38 8.12 -0.31
N ASN A 56 9.68 8.27 -0.07
CA ASN A 56 10.38 9.54 -0.18
C ASN A 56 11.47 9.42 -1.24
N SER A 57 11.37 10.22 -2.30
CA SER A 57 12.37 10.23 -3.39
C SER A 57 12.64 8.84 -4.00
N GLY A 58 11.59 8.01 -4.11
CA GLY A 58 11.68 6.64 -4.65
C GLY A 58 12.18 5.59 -3.66
N MET A 59 12.54 5.97 -2.44
CA MET A 59 12.93 5.05 -1.37
C MET A 59 11.74 4.73 -0.48
N ALA A 60 11.54 3.45 -0.16
CA ALA A 60 10.58 3.04 0.85
C ALA A 60 11.11 3.45 2.22
N CYS A 61 10.31 4.24 2.93
CA CYS A 61 10.58 4.73 4.27
C CYS A 61 9.49 4.26 5.23
N GLU A 62 9.83 4.23 6.51
CA GLU A 62 8.90 3.93 7.58
C GLU A 62 8.85 5.11 8.55
N ALA A 63 7.66 5.36 9.09
CA ALA A 63 7.48 6.31 10.18
C ALA A 63 6.70 5.62 11.30
N TYR A 64 6.99 6.05 12.53
CA TYR A 64 6.49 5.45 13.76
C TYR A 64 5.76 6.52 14.58
N LEU A 65 4.56 6.18 15.06
CA LEU A 65 3.71 7.11 15.80
C LEU A 65 3.04 6.42 16.98
N TRP A 66 3.07 7.04 18.16
CA TRP A 66 2.26 6.60 19.29
C TRP A 66 0.83 7.10 19.13
N VAL A 67 -0.09 6.20 18.81
CA VAL A 67 -1.49 6.52 18.52
C VAL A 67 -2.38 6.05 19.67
N PRO A 68 -3.38 6.84 20.11
CA PRO A 68 -4.37 6.39 21.08
C PRO A 68 -5.00 5.07 20.63
N ARG A 69 -5.11 4.11 21.55
CA ARG A 69 -5.49 2.73 21.25
C ARG A 69 -6.80 2.62 20.46
N LYS A 70 -7.79 3.43 20.81
CA LYS A 70 -9.07 3.49 20.09
C LYS A 70 -8.89 3.90 18.63
N LEU A 71 -8.07 4.93 18.35
CA LEU A 71 -7.79 5.37 16.99
C LEU A 71 -6.93 4.34 16.24
N TYR A 72 -5.98 3.70 16.92
CA TYR A 72 -5.19 2.62 16.33
C TYR A 72 -6.07 1.45 15.86
N GLU A 73 -6.98 1.00 16.72
CA GLU A 73 -7.93 -0.09 16.41
C GLU A 73 -8.87 0.31 15.26
N GLU A 74 -9.32 1.56 15.24
CA GLU A 74 -10.13 2.09 14.14
C GLU A 74 -9.35 2.12 12.82
N MET A 75 -8.12 2.66 12.82
CA MET A 75 -7.26 2.69 11.63
C MET A 75 -7.00 1.29 11.09
N LYS A 76 -6.64 0.35 11.96
CA LYS A 76 -6.39 -1.05 11.56
C LYS A 76 -7.62 -1.68 10.94
N ASN A 77 -8.79 -1.50 11.55
CA ASN A 77 -10.04 -2.00 10.98
C ASN A 77 -10.36 -1.34 9.62
N VAL A 78 -10.12 -0.04 9.45
CA VAL A 78 -10.34 0.63 8.16
C VAL A 78 -9.36 0.13 7.09
N GLU A 79 -8.07 -0.01 7.41
CA GLU A 79 -7.04 -0.57 6.53
C GLU A 79 -7.40 -2.00 6.08
N GLU A 80 -7.78 -2.87 7.01
CA GLU A 80 -8.17 -4.25 6.69
C GLU A 80 -9.42 -4.31 5.80
N ASN A 81 -10.41 -3.45 6.06
CA ASN A 81 -11.61 -3.38 5.22
C ASN A 81 -11.32 -2.79 3.84
N LEU A 82 -10.40 -1.82 3.75
CA LEU A 82 -9.94 -1.24 2.50
C LEU A 82 -9.28 -2.29 1.61
N GLU A 83 -8.30 -3.02 2.15
CA GLU A 83 -7.59 -4.09 1.42
C GLU A 83 -8.53 -5.22 1.01
N ARG A 84 -9.45 -5.62 1.91
CA ARG A 84 -10.48 -6.62 1.57
C ARG A 84 -11.38 -6.15 0.43
N ALA A 85 -11.87 -4.92 0.49
CA ALA A 85 -12.74 -4.37 -0.54
C ALA A 85 -12.02 -4.26 -1.90
N LYS A 86 -10.76 -3.79 -1.92
CA LYS A 86 -9.94 -3.76 -3.14
C LYS A 86 -9.78 -5.15 -3.75
N LYS A 87 -9.50 -6.15 -2.91
CA LYS A 87 -9.38 -7.55 -3.34
C LYS A 87 -10.70 -8.09 -3.90
N GLU A 88 -11.81 -7.92 -3.19
CA GLU A 88 -13.13 -8.39 -3.65
C GLU A 88 -13.51 -7.79 -5.01
N ILE A 89 -13.19 -6.52 -5.24
CA ILE A 89 -13.41 -5.84 -6.52
C ILE A 89 -12.58 -6.50 -7.64
N VAL A 90 -11.29 -6.72 -7.38
CA VAL A 90 -10.38 -7.35 -8.35
C VAL A 90 -10.84 -8.77 -8.65
N ASP A 91 -11.17 -9.57 -7.64
CA ASP A 91 -11.65 -10.95 -7.79
C ASP A 91 -12.94 -10.99 -8.63
N LEU A 92 -13.89 -10.10 -8.35
CA LEU A 92 -15.13 -9.99 -9.12
C LEU A 92 -14.87 -9.60 -10.57
N ALA A 93 -14.10 -8.53 -10.80
CA ALA A 93 -13.77 -8.06 -12.14
C ALA A 93 -12.95 -9.09 -12.93
N HIS A 94 -12.04 -9.80 -12.28
CA HIS A 94 -11.26 -10.87 -12.87
C HIS A 94 -12.17 -12.00 -13.33
N SER A 95 -13.12 -12.43 -12.48
CA SER A 95 -14.07 -13.50 -12.83
C SER A 95 -14.97 -13.16 -14.03
N ARG A 96 -15.27 -11.87 -14.23
CA ARG A 96 -16.17 -11.39 -15.30
C ARG A 96 -15.45 -11.03 -16.59
N TYR A 97 -14.24 -10.46 -16.49
CA TYR A 97 -13.66 -9.69 -17.59
C TYR A 97 -12.20 -10.05 -17.91
N MET A 98 -11.59 -11.01 -17.22
CA MET A 98 -10.20 -11.38 -17.52
C MET A 98 -10.05 -11.95 -18.94
N ASP A 99 -10.97 -12.82 -19.38
CA ASP A 99 -10.92 -13.36 -20.75
C ASP A 99 -11.10 -12.24 -21.79
N THR A 100 -12.05 -11.33 -21.56
CA THR A 100 -12.25 -10.14 -22.42
C THR A 100 -11.00 -9.26 -22.46
N TRP A 101 -10.33 -9.12 -21.33
CA TRP A 101 -9.07 -8.40 -21.23
C TRP A 101 -7.95 -9.06 -22.03
N HIS A 102 -7.84 -10.39 -22.01
CA HIS A 102 -6.90 -11.11 -22.87
C HIS A 102 -7.21 -10.92 -24.35
N THR A 103 -8.48 -11.07 -24.76
CA THR A 103 -8.90 -10.91 -26.16
C THR A 103 -8.62 -9.50 -26.72
N TYR A 104 -8.63 -8.47 -25.87
CA TYR A 104 -8.25 -7.11 -26.28
C TYR A 104 -6.83 -7.02 -26.88
N PHE A 105 -5.96 -8.00 -26.60
CA PHE A 105 -4.59 -8.07 -27.13
C PHE A 105 -4.41 -9.01 -28.32
N ASP A 106 -5.40 -9.81 -28.73
CA ASP A 106 -5.25 -10.81 -29.82
C ASP A 106 -4.81 -10.21 -31.16
N GLY A 107 -5.13 -8.94 -31.41
CA GLY A 107 -4.70 -8.20 -32.60
C GLY A 107 -3.31 -7.55 -32.52
N ALA A 108 -2.59 -7.68 -31.41
CA ALA A 108 -1.29 -7.04 -31.22
C ALA A 108 -0.15 -7.87 -31.83
N LYS A 109 0.43 -7.38 -32.92
CA LYS A 109 1.50 -8.09 -33.66
C LYS A 109 2.88 -8.04 -32.99
N THR A 110 3.08 -7.19 -31.99
CA THR A 110 4.38 -7.00 -31.34
C THR A 110 4.23 -6.80 -29.83
N LYS A 111 5.26 -7.20 -29.07
CA LYS A 111 5.37 -6.89 -27.63
C LYS A 111 5.26 -5.38 -27.36
N LYS A 112 5.84 -4.53 -28.22
CA LYS A 112 5.72 -3.07 -28.12
C LYS A 112 4.27 -2.60 -28.25
N GLU A 113 3.48 -3.22 -29.13
CA GLU A 113 2.06 -2.89 -29.29
C GLU A 113 1.25 -3.31 -28.05
N VAL A 114 1.55 -4.48 -27.48
CA VAL A 114 0.95 -4.91 -26.20
C VAL A 114 1.28 -3.90 -25.10
N TRP A 115 2.57 -3.56 -24.92
CA TRP A 115 3.00 -2.54 -23.96
C TRP A 115 2.25 -1.22 -24.15
N ARG A 116 2.12 -0.77 -25.40
CA ARG A 116 1.47 0.48 -25.75
C ARG A 116 -0.01 0.50 -25.32
N ARG A 117 -0.72 -0.60 -25.58
CA ARG A 117 -2.12 -0.81 -25.15
C ARG A 117 -2.24 -0.95 -23.64
N LEU A 118 -1.30 -1.65 -23.00
CA LEU A 118 -1.29 -1.88 -21.56
C LEU A 118 -1.10 -0.57 -20.77
N THR A 119 -0.17 0.26 -21.21
CA THR A 119 0.33 1.42 -20.45
C THR A 119 -0.20 2.78 -20.91
N ASN A 120 -1.16 2.79 -21.84
CA ASN A 120 -1.66 4.00 -22.47
C ASN A 120 -0.54 4.84 -23.11
N ASN A 121 0.22 4.23 -24.03
CA ASN A 121 1.41 4.81 -24.66
C ASN A 121 2.51 5.21 -23.65
N GLY A 122 2.72 4.45 -22.58
CA GLY A 122 3.74 4.72 -21.57
C GLY A 122 3.36 5.77 -20.52
N LYS A 123 2.09 6.19 -20.46
CA LYS A 123 1.57 7.07 -19.39
C LYS A 123 1.43 6.37 -18.04
N LYS A 124 1.36 5.03 -18.05
CA LYS A 124 1.33 4.19 -16.85
C LYS A 124 2.60 3.33 -16.79
N TYR A 125 3.00 2.94 -15.59
CA TYR A 125 3.98 1.87 -15.39
C TYR A 125 3.51 0.57 -16.08
N PRO A 126 4.41 -0.30 -16.58
CA PRO A 126 5.87 -0.17 -16.64
C PRO A 126 6.40 0.68 -17.81
N SER A 127 7.65 1.14 -17.69
CA SER A 127 8.39 1.67 -18.86
C SER A 127 8.56 0.59 -19.93
N LEU A 128 8.84 0.97 -21.18
CA LEU A 128 9.06 0.00 -22.25
C LEU A 128 10.22 -0.96 -21.94
N SER A 129 11.32 -0.44 -21.37
CA SER A 129 12.47 -1.26 -20.98
C SER A 129 12.10 -2.26 -19.88
N THR A 130 11.39 -1.79 -18.84
CA THR A 130 10.89 -2.65 -17.74
C THR A 130 9.93 -3.72 -18.24
N PHE A 131 9.04 -3.38 -19.18
CA PHE A 131 8.13 -4.33 -19.81
C PHE A 131 8.88 -5.43 -20.57
N TYR A 132 9.94 -5.08 -21.31
CA TYR A 132 10.76 -6.09 -21.98
C TYR A 132 11.52 -6.98 -21.00
N LEU A 133 11.99 -6.44 -19.87
CA LEU A 133 12.62 -7.26 -18.82
C LEU A 133 11.64 -8.30 -18.27
N HIS A 134 10.41 -7.90 -17.96
CA HIS A 134 9.38 -8.84 -17.50
C HIS A 134 8.99 -9.86 -18.57
N THR A 135 8.72 -9.43 -19.80
CA THR A 135 8.24 -10.33 -20.87
C THR A 135 9.32 -11.19 -21.53
N ASN A 136 10.60 -11.01 -21.17
CA ASN A 136 11.68 -11.90 -21.58
C ASN A 136 11.94 -12.99 -20.53
N ASN A 137 11.62 -12.73 -19.26
CA ASN A 137 11.75 -13.68 -18.16
C ASN A 137 10.43 -14.42 -17.85
N ASP A 138 9.30 -13.79 -18.13
CA ASP A 138 7.94 -14.30 -17.94
C ASP A 138 7.16 -14.36 -19.27
N ASP A 139 6.12 -15.19 -19.28
CA ASP A 139 5.15 -15.24 -20.36
C ASP A 139 4.37 -13.91 -20.48
N LEU A 140 4.15 -13.46 -21.72
CA LEU A 140 3.42 -12.24 -22.05
C LEU A 140 2.01 -12.25 -21.44
N THR A 141 1.37 -13.42 -21.43
CA THR A 141 0.05 -13.64 -20.80
C THR A 141 0.09 -13.30 -19.32
N LYS A 142 1.12 -13.77 -18.59
CA LYS A 142 1.30 -13.45 -17.17
C LYS A 142 1.46 -11.95 -16.95
N CYS A 143 2.19 -11.26 -17.82
CA CYS A 143 2.34 -9.81 -17.73
C CYS A 143 0.99 -9.07 -17.90
N ILE A 144 0.16 -9.51 -18.84
CA ILE A 144 -1.20 -8.98 -19.03
C ILE A 144 -2.08 -9.25 -17.81
N SER A 145 -2.04 -10.46 -17.26
CA SER A 145 -2.84 -10.83 -16.09
C SER A 145 -2.36 -10.09 -14.82
N HIS A 146 -1.05 -9.95 -14.62
CA HIS A 146 -0.49 -9.19 -13.48
C HIS A 146 -0.84 -7.70 -13.53
N TYR A 147 -1.21 -7.17 -14.70
CA TYR A 147 -1.69 -5.78 -14.82
C TYR A 147 -3.10 -5.59 -14.26
N PHE A 148 -3.84 -6.68 -14.08
CA PHE A 148 -5.23 -6.69 -13.62
C PHE A 148 -5.31 -6.61 -12.09
N TYR A 149 -4.99 -5.43 -11.54
CA TYR A 149 -5.11 -5.12 -10.11
C TYR A 149 -5.86 -3.80 -9.91
N TYR A 150 -6.22 -3.52 -8.66
CA TYR A 150 -7.17 -2.46 -8.31
C TYR A 150 -6.86 -1.09 -8.94
N ASP A 151 -5.61 -0.60 -8.86
CA ASP A 151 -5.27 0.75 -9.36
C ASP A 151 -5.32 0.87 -10.90
N ASN A 152 -5.34 -0.24 -11.62
CA ASN A 152 -5.50 -0.26 -13.07
C ASN A 152 -6.91 -0.63 -13.51
N LEU A 153 -7.79 -1.01 -12.59
CA LEU A 153 -9.09 -1.58 -12.95
C LEU A 153 -9.98 -0.57 -13.68
N THR A 154 -10.04 0.67 -13.20
CA THR A 154 -10.79 1.75 -13.88
C THR A 154 -10.32 1.94 -15.32
N TYR A 155 -9.00 1.90 -15.54
CA TYR A 155 -8.42 2.00 -16.87
C TYR A 155 -8.77 0.80 -17.76
N ILE A 156 -8.72 -0.41 -17.20
CA ILE A 156 -9.06 -1.65 -17.91
C ILE A 156 -10.53 -1.60 -18.35
N LEU A 157 -11.45 -1.29 -17.43
CA LEU A 157 -12.89 -1.21 -17.72
C LEU A 157 -13.18 -0.14 -18.78
N GLU A 158 -12.53 1.03 -18.70
CA GLU A 158 -12.63 2.08 -19.72
C GLU A 158 -12.18 1.60 -21.10
N LYS A 159 -11.03 0.89 -21.19
CA LYS A 159 -10.52 0.36 -22.46
C LYS A 159 -11.38 -0.74 -23.06
N LEU A 160 -12.04 -1.52 -22.23
CA LEU A 160 -13.00 -2.53 -22.65
C LEU A 160 -14.39 -1.95 -22.93
N GLY A 161 -14.63 -0.66 -22.62
CA GLY A 161 -15.94 -0.02 -22.78
C GLY A 161 -17.01 -0.57 -21.82
N ILE A 162 -16.59 -1.13 -20.68
CA ILE A 162 -17.45 -1.78 -19.71
C ILE A 162 -17.98 -0.75 -18.71
N LYS A 163 -19.30 -0.80 -18.44
CA LYS A 163 -19.94 -0.13 -17.32
C LYS A 163 -20.55 -1.19 -16.41
N ASP A 164 -19.98 -1.37 -15.22
CA ASP A 164 -20.44 -2.33 -14.23
C ASP A 164 -20.84 -1.58 -12.95
N ASN A 165 -22.15 -1.39 -12.79
CA ASN A 165 -22.72 -0.66 -11.66
C ASN A 165 -22.41 -1.29 -10.29
N GLU A 166 -22.14 -2.59 -10.24
CA GLU A 166 -21.78 -3.27 -8.99
C GLU A 166 -20.34 -2.93 -8.60
N ILE A 167 -19.41 -3.06 -9.55
CA ILE A 167 -18.02 -2.66 -9.36
C ILE A 167 -17.93 -1.16 -9.03
N ASP A 168 -18.68 -0.31 -9.72
CA ASP A 168 -18.71 1.14 -9.46
C ASP A 168 -19.14 1.46 -8.02
N LYS A 169 -20.17 0.77 -7.50
CA LYS A 169 -20.60 0.92 -6.10
C LYS A 169 -19.52 0.46 -5.12
N MET A 170 -18.84 -0.63 -5.41
CA MET A 170 -17.74 -1.12 -4.56
C MET A 170 -16.56 -0.14 -4.56
N ILE A 171 -16.22 0.45 -5.71
CA ILE A 171 -15.19 1.50 -5.82
C ILE A 171 -15.56 2.73 -4.98
N LEU A 172 -16.84 3.14 -4.95
CA LEU A 172 -17.28 4.23 -4.07
C LEU A 172 -17.06 3.88 -2.60
N LYS A 173 -17.36 2.65 -2.19
CA LYS A 173 -17.09 2.17 -0.83
C LYS A 173 -15.60 2.18 -0.47
N VAL A 174 -14.73 1.85 -1.43
CA VAL A 174 -13.27 1.98 -1.24
C VAL A 174 -12.88 3.44 -0.97
N LYS A 175 -13.43 4.39 -1.73
CA LYS A 175 -13.19 5.82 -1.50
C LYS A 175 -13.64 6.27 -0.11
N GLU A 176 -14.79 5.80 0.36
CA GLU A 176 -15.27 6.09 1.72
C GLU A 176 -14.27 5.60 2.80
N PHE A 177 -13.65 4.42 2.60
CA PHE A 177 -12.61 3.94 3.50
C PHE A 177 -11.33 4.78 3.42
N GLU A 178 -10.89 5.16 2.22
CA GLU A 178 -9.72 6.02 2.01
C GLU A 178 -9.92 7.41 2.66
N ASP A 179 -11.09 8.01 2.48
CA ASP A 179 -11.46 9.29 3.09
C ASP A 179 -11.50 9.19 4.62
N ARG A 180 -12.05 8.10 5.17
CA ARG A 180 -12.04 7.86 6.62
C ARG A 180 -10.62 7.73 7.16
N LEU A 181 -9.75 6.98 6.48
CA LEU A 181 -8.35 6.81 6.89
C LEU A 181 -7.60 8.15 6.86
N ASN A 182 -7.81 8.95 5.81
CA ASN A 182 -7.26 10.30 5.71
C ASN A 182 -7.78 11.21 6.82
N GLY A 183 -9.07 11.14 7.14
CA GLY A 183 -9.67 11.87 8.26
C GLY A 183 -9.02 11.57 9.60
N ILE A 184 -8.75 10.28 9.89
CA ILE A 184 -8.05 9.88 11.12
C ILE A 184 -6.61 10.42 11.12
N LYS A 185 -5.89 10.32 10.00
CA LYS A 185 -4.52 10.86 9.87
C LYS A 185 -4.46 12.36 10.10
N GLU A 186 -5.43 13.12 9.57
CA GLU A 186 -5.51 14.56 9.80
C GLU A 186 -5.88 14.91 11.25
N GLN A 187 -6.70 14.11 11.92
CA GLN A 187 -6.96 14.25 13.35
C GLN A 187 -5.66 14.07 14.16
N LEU A 188 -4.87 13.04 13.86
CA LEU A 188 -3.60 12.78 14.55
C LEU A 188 -2.63 13.95 14.40
N LYS A 189 -2.49 14.50 13.18
CA LYS A 189 -1.66 15.69 12.94
C LYS A 189 -2.12 16.89 13.77
N LYS A 190 -3.43 17.15 13.85
CA LYS A 190 -4.00 18.27 14.63
C LYS A 190 -3.74 18.13 16.13
N GLU A 191 -3.74 16.90 16.63
CA GLU A 191 -3.45 16.60 18.03
C GLU A 191 -1.95 16.60 18.36
N GLY A 192 -1.09 16.95 17.40
CA GLY A 192 0.36 17.06 17.59
C GLY A 192 1.11 15.75 17.49
N TYR A 193 0.47 14.69 17.00
CA TYR A 193 1.13 13.45 16.66
C TYR A 193 1.74 13.60 15.26
N SER A 194 3.03 13.98 15.20
CA SER A 194 3.82 14.14 13.97
C SER A 194 4.94 13.12 13.88
#